data_AF-A0A6G2PRT8-F1
#
_entry.id   AF-A0A6G2PRT8-F1
#
_cell.length_a   1.000
_cell.length_b   1.000
_cell.length_c   1.000
_cell.angle_alpha   90.00
_cell.angle_beta   90.00
_cell.angle_gamma   90.00
#
_symmetry.space_group_name_H-M   'P 1'
#
loop_
_entity.id
_entity.type
_entity.pdbx_description
1 polymer ?
#
loop_
_entity_poly.entity_id
_entity_poly.type
_entity_poly.pdbx_seq_one_letter_code
_entity_poly.pdbx_strand_id
1 'polypeptide(L)'
;MTQPRYTLTITCGRPSNRACDDFHVQPKYIVDAVKTFIGGDAELSLTARTARLTVADLSQLPNPKYWQQRMGEVLHCLWLDVPRIRGDYQLPSPVQFDIRETTA
;
A
#
# COMPACT_ATOMS: atom_id res chain seq x y z
N MET A 1 -16.68 -14.26 -22.26
CA MET A 1 -16.68 -14.44 -20.80
C MET A 1 -15.73 -13.40 -20.22
N THR A 2 -16.26 -12.39 -19.53
CA THR A 2 -15.46 -11.38 -18.83
C THR A 2 -14.82 -12.04 -17.61
N GLN A 3 -13.50 -11.91 -17.44
CA GLN A 3 -12.86 -12.37 -16.21
C GLN A 3 -13.34 -11.51 -15.03
N PRO A 4 -13.61 -12.11 -13.86
CA PRO A 4 -13.96 -11.33 -12.67
C PRO A 4 -12.79 -10.42 -12.29
N ARG A 5 -13.11 -9.20 -11.85
CA ARG A 5 -12.13 -8.25 -11.37
C ARG A 5 -12.29 -8.02 -9.88
N TYR A 6 -11.21 -7.61 -9.21
CA TYR A 6 -11.21 -7.35 -7.78
C TYR A 6 -10.54 -6.04 -7.45
N THR A 7 -11.05 -5.36 -6.42
CA THR A 7 -10.38 -4.27 -5.73
C THR A 7 -9.90 -4.77 -4.38
N LEU A 8 -8.61 -4.56 -4.08
CA LEU A 8 -8.02 -4.78 -2.76
C LEU A 8 -7.78 -3.43 -2.10
N THR A 9 -8.19 -3.30 -0.85
CA THR A 9 -7.77 -2.20 0.03
C THR A 9 -7.06 -2.76 1.26
N ILE A 10 -5.85 -2.28 1.51
CA ILE A 10 -5.07 -2.55 2.72
C ILE A 10 -5.02 -1.28 3.55
N THR A 11 -5.39 -1.36 4.83
CA THR A 11 -5.28 -0.25 5.78
C THR A 11 -4.48 -0.67 7.00
N CYS A 12 -3.56 0.19 7.43
CA CYS A 12 -2.81 0.04 8.68
C CYS A 12 -2.60 1.40 9.35
N GLY A 13 -2.05 1.40 10.56
CA GLY A 13 -1.58 2.63 11.20
C GLY A 13 -0.48 3.28 10.37
N ARG A 14 -0.45 4.62 10.29
CA ARG A 14 0.64 5.34 9.62
C ARG A 14 1.93 5.10 10.41
N PRO A 15 2.97 4.50 9.80
CA PRO A 15 4.26 4.38 10.46
C PRO A 15 4.86 5.78 10.70
N SER A 16 5.70 5.89 11.72
CA SER A 16 6.41 7.14 12.02
C SER A 16 7.35 7.52 10.88
N ASN A 17 7.60 8.82 10.73
CA ASN A 17 8.59 9.30 9.77
C ASN A 17 10.00 9.10 10.35
N ARG A 18 10.92 8.55 9.55
CA ARG A 18 12.35 8.47 9.91
C ARG A 18 13.11 9.75 9.54
N ALA A 19 12.57 10.55 8.63
CA ALA A 19 13.11 11.84 8.25
C ALA A 19 12.70 12.93 9.26
N CYS A 20 13.46 14.03 9.28
CA CYS A 20 13.16 15.19 10.13
C CYS A 20 11.93 15.98 9.65
N ASP A 21 11.60 15.88 8.35
CA ASP A 21 10.48 16.55 7.72
C ASP A 21 9.62 15.59 6.88
N ASP A 22 8.46 16.08 6.47
CA ASP A 22 7.47 15.34 5.67
C ASP A 22 7.69 15.50 4.15
N PHE A 23 8.89 15.87 3.69
CA PHE A 23 9.17 16.06 2.27
C PHE A 23 8.86 14.80 1.44
N HIS A 24 9.30 13.63 1.90
CA HIS A 24 9.13 12.36 1.20
C HIS A 24 7.68 11.87 1.14
N VAL A 25 6.80 12.41 1.98
CA VAL A 25 5.36 12.08 2.01
C VAL A 25 4.50 13.16 1.36
N GLN A 26 5.10 14.10 0.61
CA GLN A 26 4.32 14.99 -0.24
C GLN A 26 3.60 14.17 -1.34
N PRO A 27 2.39 14.60 -1.77
CA PRO A 27 1.56 13.84 -2.70
C PRO A 27 2.27 13.35 -3.96
N LYS A 28 3.15 14.19 -4.55
CA LYS A 28 3.91 13.81 -5.76
C LYS A 28 4.81 12.60 -5.55
N TYR A 29 5.53 12.53 -4.43
CA TYR A 29 6.45 11.42 -4.16
C TYR A 29 5.72 10.15 -3.78
N ILE A 30 4.58 10.28 -3.11
CA ILE A 30 3.67 9.15 -2.86
C ILE A 30 3.24 8.54 -4.20
N VAL A 31 2.72 9.37 -5.11
CA VAL A 31 2.27 8.93 -6.44
C VAL A 31 3.42 8.28 -7.21
N ASP A 32 4.60 8.88 -7.22
CA ASP A 32 5.76 8.35 -7.93
C ASP A 32 6.24 7.01 -7.35
N ALA A 33 6.26 6.87 -6.03
CA ALA A 33 6.62 5.61 -5.36
C ALA A 33 5.58 4.53 -5.68
N VAL A 34 4.28 4.83 -5.57
CA VAL A 34 3.22 3.86 -5.91
C VAL A 34 3.33 3.42 -7.36
N LYS A 35 3.52 4.33 -8.31
CA LYS A 35 3.72 3.98 -9.72
C LYS A 35 4.95 3.11 -9.95
N THR A 36 6.05 3.39 -9.25
CA THR A 36 7.30 2.65 -9.39
C THR A 36 7.22 1.24 -8.82
N PHE A 37 6.63 1.09 -7.63
CA PHE A 37 6.60 -0.20 -6.93
C PHE A 37 5.34 -1.02 -7.20
N ILE A 38 4.24 -0.41 -7.64
CA ILE A 38 2.99 -1.14 -7.84
C ILE A 38 2.52 -1.02 -9.28
N GLY A 39 2.56 0.19 -9.83
CA GLY A 39 2.04 0.49 -11.16
C GLY A 39 0.50 0.46 -11.22
N GLY A 40 -0.04 0.58 -12.42
CA GLY A 40 -1.49 0.53 -12.67
C GLY A 40 -2.28 1.62 -11.93
N ASP A 41 -3.54 1.30 -11.64
CA ASP A 41 -4.51 2.17 -10.95
C ASP A 41 -4.42 2.04 -9.41
N ALA A 42 -3.21 1.85 -8.89
CA ALA A 42 -2.99 1.81 -7.45
C ALA A 42 -2.85 3.21 -6.86
N GLU A 43 -3.38 3.40 -5.66
CA GLU A 43 -3.32 4.65 -4.91
C GLU A 43 -2.91 4.39 -3.46
N LEU A 44 -1.96 5.16 -2.95
CA LEU A 44 -1.64 5.21 -1.52
C LEU A 44 -2.10 6.54 -0.94
N SER A 45 -2.96 6.47 0.07
CA SER A 45 -3.38 7.63 0.86
C SER A 45 -2.72 7.57 2.24
N LEU A 46 -2.05 8.67 2.61
CA LEU A 46 -1.46 8.85 3.94
C LEU A 46 -2.20 9.96 4.67
N THR A 47 -2.83 9.62 5.80
CA THR A 47 -3.39 10.62 6.72
C THR A 47 -2.44 10.85 7.89
N ALA A 48 -2.83 11.64 8.89
CA ALA A 48 -2.06 11.73 10.13
C ALA A 48 -2.01 10.41 10.93
N ARG A 49 -2.91 9.45 10.67
CA ARG A 49 -3.07 8.25 11.52
C ARG A 49 -3.01 6.93 10.76
N THR A 50 -3.27 6.94 9.47
CA THR A 50 -3.41 5.72 8.67
C THR A 50 -2.65 5.80 7.36
N ALA A 51 -2.18 4.64 6.92
CA ALA A 51 -1.78 4.42 5.55
C ALA A 51 -2.80 3.48 4.90
N ARG A 52 -3.30 3.85 3.72
CA ARG A 52 -4.28 3.06 2.97
C ARG A 52 -3.80 2.88 1.54
N LEU A 53 -3.51 1.64 1.15
CA LEU A 53 -3.23 1.27 -0.23
C LEU A 53 -4.51 0.68 -0.86
N THR A 54 -4.92 1.21 -1.99
CA THR A 54 -6.00 0.66 -2.82
C THR A 54 -5.42 0.23 -4.15
N VAL A 55 -5.72 -0.99 -4.58
CA VAL A 55 -5.33 -1.57 -5.86
C VAL A 55 -6.59 -2.07 -6.56
N ALA A 56 -6.94 -1.45 -7.68
CA ALA A 56 -8.15 -1.74 -8.44
C ALA A 56 -7.92 -2.74 -9.58
N ASP A 57 -9.02 -3.26 -10.13
CA ASP A 57 -9.07 -4.03 -11.38
C ASP A 57 -8.12 -5.24 -11.47
N LEU A 58 -7.90 -5.92 -10.35
CA LEU A 58 -7.10 -7.14 -10.31
C LEU A 58 -7.84 -8.29 -10.99
N SER A 59 -7.21 -8.94 -11.97
CA SER A 59 -7.79 -10.05 -12.76
C SER A 59 -7.91 -11.37 -12.00
N GLN A 60 -7.33 -11.46 -10.81
CA GLN A 60 -7.33 -12.65 -9.96
C GLN A 60 -7.62 -12.24 -8.52
N LEU A 61 -8.04 -13.19 -7.69
CA LEU A 61 -8.20 -12.95 -6.25
C LEU A 61 -6.86 -12.46 -5.67
N PRO A 62 -6.80 -11.25 -5.10
CA PRO A 62 -5.55 -10.67 -4.61
C PRO A 62 -4.94 -11.52 -3.49
N ASN A 63 -3.63 -11.80 -3.57
CA ASN A 63 -2.89 -12.38 -2.45
C ASN A 63 -2.56 -11.28 -1.42
N PRO A 64 -3.18 -11.26 -0.23
CA PRO A 64 -3.02 -10.16 0.72
C PRO A 64 -1.57 -9.99 1.22
N LYS A 65 -0.83 -11.10 1.38
CA LYS A 65 0.56 -11.06 1.84
C LYS A 65 1.49 -10.41 0.83
N TYR A 66 1.30 -10.71 -0.46
CA TYR A 66 2.07 -10.08 -1.53
C TYR A 66 1.88 -8.56 -1.52
N TRP A 67 0.62 -8.11 -1.46
CA TRP A 67 0.30 -6.68 -1.47
C TRP A 67 0.70 -5.96 -0.18
N GLN A 68 0.64 -6.64 0.96
CA GLN A 68 1.20 -6.13 2.22
C GLN A 68 2.71 -5.87 2.09
N GLN A 69 3.45 -6.79 1.47
CA GLN A 69 4.89 -6.61 1.25
C GLN A 69 5.17 -5.41 0.32
N ARG A 70 4.43 -5.28 -0.79
CA ARG A 70 4.57 -4.13 -1.71
C ARG A 70 4.21 -2.81 -1.04
N MET A 71 3.17 -2.78 -0.20
CA MET A 71 2.85 -1.61 0.61
C MET A 71 4.01 -1.24 1.54
N GLY A 72 4.64 -2.22 2.18
CA GLY A 72 5.81 -2.02 3.03
C GLY A 72 7.02 -1.43 2.28
N GLU A 73 7.27 -1.90 1.06
CA GLU A 73 8.30 -1.34 0.17
C GLU A 73 8.06 0.13 -0.16
N VAL A 74 6.82 0.49 -0.54
CA VAL A 74 6.44 1.88 -0.81
C VAL A 74 6.65 2.75 0.43
N LEU A 75 6.09 2.36 1.57
CA LEU A 75 6.20 3.13 2.81
C LEU A 75 7.66 3.32 3.25
N HIS A 76 8.48 2.27 3.10
CA HIS A 76 9.90 2.36 3.39
C HIS A 76 10.63 3.33 2.45
N CYS A 77 10.29 3.33 1.15
CA CYS A 77 10.82 4.27 0.17
C CYS A 77 10.44 5.72 0.48
N LEU A 78 9.23 5.94 1.03
CA LEU A 78 8.77 7.24 1.54
C LEU A 78 9.37 7.61 2.90
N TRP A 79 10.46 6.95 3.32
CA TRP A 79 11.16 7.19 4.59
C TRP A 79 10.34 6.94 5.85
N LEU A 80 9.27 6.15 5.77
CA LEU A 80 8.51 5.74 6.94
C LEU A 80 9.17 4.53 7.63
N ASP A 81 9.00 4.45 8.95
CA ASP A 81 9.59 3.42 9.80
C ASP A 81 8.80 2.11 9.70
N VAL A 82 9.13 1.31 8.70
CA VAL A 82 8.56 -0.02 8.49
C VAL A 82 9.67 -1.05 8.69
N PRO A 83 9.72 -1.75 9.84
CA PRO A 83 10.79 -2.69 10.13
C PRO A 83 10.72 -3.89 9.19
N ARG A 84 11.90 -4.49 8.93
CA ARG A 84 12.01 -5.76 8.22
C ARG A 84 12.30 -6.88 9.22
N ILE A 85 11.44 -7.88 9.31
CA ILE A 85 11.65 -9.07 10.14
C ILE A 85 11.79 -10.27 9.22
N ARG A 86 12.94 -10.96 9.29
CA ARG A 86 13.24 -12.14 8.45
C ARG A 86 13.10 -11.87 6.93
N GLY A 87 13.31 -10.63 6.50
CA GLY A 87 13.22 -10.21 5.10
C GLY A 87 11.89 -9.56 4.70
N ASP A 88 10.83 -9.70 5.52
CA ASP A 88 9.51 -9.17 5.22
C ASP A 88 9.26 -7.83 5.92
N TYR A 89 8.61 -6.90 5.23
CA TYR A 89 8.15 -5.65 5.82
C TYR A 89 6.96 -5.89 6.74
N GLN A 90 7.07 -5.38 7.97
CA GLN A 90 6.01 -5.48 8.94
C GLN A 90 5.26 -4.15 9.07
N LEU A 91 4.05 -4.11 8.50
CA LEU A 91 3.14 -2.98 8.65
C LEU A 91 2.67 -2.86 10.11
N PRO A 92 2.37 -1.64 10.60
CA PRO A 92 1.81 -1.44 11.93
C PRO A 92 0.48 -2.18 12.12
N SER A 93 0.40 -3.01 13.15
CA SER A 93 -0.82 -3.72 13.51
C SER A 93 -1.86 -2.79 14.16
N PRO A 94 -3.17 -3.03 13.96
CA PRO A 94 -3.74 -4.07 13.10
C PRO A 94 -3.68 -3.71 11.61
N VAL A 95 -3.47 -4.71 10.76
CA VAL A 95 -3.59 -4.59 9.30
C VAL A 95 -4.96 -5.13 8.88
N GLN A 96 -5.72 -4.31 8.16
CA GLN A 96 -7.04 -4.65 7.66
C GLN A 96 -7.00 -4.85 6.14
N PHE A 97 -7.71 -5.87 5.67
CA PHE A 97 -7.85 -6.21 4.26
C PHE A 97 -9.33 -6.19 3.88
N ASP A 98 -9.66 -5.45 2.83
CA ASP A 98 -10.99 -5.42 2.22
C ASP A 98 -10.85 -5.83 0.75
N ILE A 99 -11.51 -6.91 0.34
CA ILE A 99 -11.46 -7.44 -1.02
C ILE A 99 -12.88 -7.41 -1.57
N ARG A 100 -13.08 -6.71 -2.68
CA ARG A 100 -14.38 -6.59 -3.34
C ARG A 100 -14.28 -7.05 -4.77
N GLU A 101 -15.20 -7.89 -5.21
CA GLU A 101 -15.37 -8.19 -6.63
C GLU A 101 -15.98 -6.97 -7.33
N THR A 102 -15.35 -6.52 -8.40
CA THR A 102 -15.86 -5.48 -9.29
C THR A 102 -16.51 -6.13 -10.49
N THR A 103 -17.82 -5.90 -10.63
CA THR A 103 -18.54 -6.24 -11.86
C THR A 103 -18.17 -5.20 -12.92
N ALA A 104 -17.53 -5.67 -13.99
CA ALA A 104 -17.31 -4.89 -15.21
C ALA A 104 -18.62 -4.72 -15.99
#